data_AF-A0A1U9NNK7-F1
#
_entry.id   AF-A0A1U9NNK7-F1
#
_cell.length_a   1.000
_cell.length_b   1.000
_cell.length_c   1.000
_cell.angle_alpha   90.00
_cell.angle_beta   90.00
_cell.angle_gamma   90.00
#
_symmetry.space_group_name_H-M   'P 1'
#
loop_
_entity.id
_entity.type
_entity.pdbx_description
1 polymer ?
#
loop_
_entity_poly.entity_id
_entity_poly.type
_entity_poly.pdbx_seq_one_letter_code
_entity_poly.pdbx_strand_id
1 'polypeptide(L)'
;MNPQVIFILKLILILTAGPLFIIAAILHAYARIKLKPPPEEMDAYYFEVEHMNPDLARYRKWTRSTYTAAIIAMAMLFLGLII
;
A
#
# COMPACT_ATOMS: atom_id res chain seq x y z
N MET A 1 -22.25 -2.87 24.20
CA MET A 1 -20.87 -2.34 24.23
C MET A 1 -20.93 -0.91 24.76
N ASN A 2 -19.99 -0.48 25.61
CA ASN A 2 -20.04 0.85 26.21
C ASN A 2 -19.88 1.92 25.10
N PRO A 3 -20.80 2.90 24.96
CA PRO A 3 -20.75 3.92 23.91
C PRO A 3 -19.45 4.73 23.93
N GLN A 4 -18.84 4.94 25.10
CA GLN A 4 -17.54 5.63 25.19
C GLN A 4 -16.41 4.80 24.57
N VAL A 5 -16.44 3.48 24.71
CA VAL A 5 -15.42 2.59 24.14
C VAL A 5 -15.52 2.58 22.62
N ILE A 6 -16.75 2.58 22.05
CA ILE A 6 -16.96 2.69 20.61
C ILE A 6 -16.37 4.00 20.08
N PHE A 7 -16.66 5.11 20.75
CA PHE A 7 -16.16 6.42 20.35
C PHE A 7 -14.62 6.50 20.34
N ILE A 8 -13.97 5.97 21.38
CA ILE A 8 -12.51 5.91 21.46
C ILE A 8 -11.92 5.03 20.33
N LEU A 9 -12.54 3.88 20.06
CA LEU A 9 -12.10 2.97 19.00
C LEU A 9 -12.22 3.62 17.61
N LYS A 10 -13.32 4.33 17.31
CA LYS A 10 -13.48 5.12 16.08
C LYS A 10 -12.33 6.09 15.90
N LEU A 11 -12.04 6.88 16.94
CA LEU A 11 -10.98 7.89 16.90
C LEU A 11 -9.62 7.26 16.61
N ILE A 12 -9.27 6.17 17.29
CA ILE A 12 -8.00 5.47 17.06
C ILE A 12 -7.91 4.97 15.61
N LEU A 13 -8.97 4.32 15.10
CA LEU A 13 -8.99 3.81 13.73
C LEU A 13 -8.79 4.92 12.71
N ILE A 14 -9.57 6.00 12.81
CA ILE A 14 -9.52 7.09 11.83
C ILE A 14 -8.18 7.84 11.90
N LEU A 15 -7.72 8.17 13.12
CA LEU A 15 -6.52 8.97 13.33
C LEU A 15 -5.24 8.24 12.92
N THR A 16 -5.21 6.91 13.04
CA THR A 16 -4.06 6.10 12.61
C THR A 16 -4.15 5.69 11.14
N ALA A 17 -5.33 5.28 10.67
CA ALA A 17 -5.49 4.76 9.31
C ALA A 17 -5.47 5.86 8.25
N GLY A 18 -5.91 7.08 8.56
CA GLY A 18 -5.86 8.22 7.63
C GLY A 18 -4.44 8.56 7.17
N PRO A 19 -3.53 8.90 8.10
CA PRO A 19 -2.12 9.13 7.77
C PRO A 19 -1.46 7.91 7.12
N LEU A 20 -1.75 6.70 7.62
CA LEU A 20 -1.20 5.46 7.06
C LEU A 20 -1.59 5.29 5.59
N PHE A 21 -2.85 5.56 5.24
CA PHE A 21 -3.35 5.50 3.87
C PHE A 21 -2.64 6.53 2.99
N ILE A 22 -2.51 7.77 3.46
CA ILE A 22 -1.85 8.84 2.70
C ILE A 22 -0.38 8.49 2.44
N ILE A 23 0.35 8.06 3.47
CA ILE A 23 1.75 7.64 3.34
C ILE A 23 1.87 6.48 2.35
N ALA A 24 1.02 5.46 2.49
CA ALA A 24 1.02 4.31 1.59
C ALA A 24 0.74 4.72 0.13
N ALA A 25 -0.23 5.61 -0.09
CA ALA A 25 -0.58 6.12 -1.42
C ALA A 25 0.57 6.93 -2.05
N ILE A 26 1.21 7.81 -1.29
CA ILE A 26 2.36 8.61 -1.75
C ILE A 26 3.53 7.69 -2.09
N LEU A 27 3.87 6.73 -1.21
CA LEU A 27 4.95 5.78 -1.47
C LEU A 27 4.64 4.89 -2.68
N HIS A 28 3.39 4.47 -2.85
CA HIS A 28 2.97 3.67 -4.00
C HIS A 28 3.11 4.47 -5.30
N ALA A 29 2.63 5.72 -5.34
CA ALA A 29 2.77 6.61 -6.48
C ALA A 29 4.23 6.89 -6.79
N TYR A 30 5.05 7.16 -5.77
CA TYR A 30 6.49 7.36 -5.92
C TYR A 30 7.18 6.14 -6.51
N ALA A 31 6.86 4.93 -6.02
CA ALA A 31 7.39 3.69 -6.58
C ALA A 31 6.96 3.50 -8.04
N ARG A 32 5.70 3.84 -8.38
CA ARG A 32 5.17 3.77 -9.75
C ARG A 32 5.78 4.77 -10.72
N ILE A 33 6.23 5.93 -10.24
CA ILE A 33 6.82 6.96 -11.10
C ILE A 33 8.33 6.76 -11.23
N LYS A 34 9.02 6.51 -10.11
CA LYS A 34 10.49 6.55 -10.07
C LYS A 34 11.16 5.20 -10.26
N LEU A 35 10.50 4.12 -9.84
CA LEU A 35 11.06 2.76 -9.92
C LEU A 35 10.46 1.96 -11.06
N LYS A 36 9.58 2.54 -11.88
CA LYS A 36 8.97 1.84 -13.01
C LYS A 36 10.05 1.54 -14.07
N PRO A 37 10.35 0.27 -14.35
CA PRO A 37 11.28 -0.09 -15.42
C PRO A 37 10.71 0.26 -16.79
N PRO A 38 11.56 0.47 -17.80
CA PRO A 38 11.12 0.75 -19.17
C PRO A 38 10.26 -0.41 -19.72
N PRO A 39 9.32 -0.12 -20.65
CA PRO A 39 8.37 -1.11 -21.17
C PRO A 39 9.05 -2.32 -21.85
N GLU A 40 10.21 -2.11 -22.49
CA GLU A 40 10.99 -3.18 -23.13
C GLU A 40 11.46 -4.25 -22.13
N GLU A 41 11.77 -3.85 -20.89
CA GLU A 41 12.14 -4.78 -19.80
C GLU A 41 10.92 -5.41 -19.12
N MET A 42 9.73 -4.82 -19.29
CA MET A 42 8.47 -5.39 -18.80
C MET A 42 7.90 -6.46 -19.73
N ASP A 43 8.08 -6.32 -21.04
CA ASP A 43 7.53 -7.24 -22.04
C ASP A 43 8.46 -8.43 -22.34
N ALA A 44 9.78 -8.27 -22.15
CA ALA A 44 10.76 -9.37 -22.21
C ALA A 44 10.69 -10.32 -21.00
N TYR A 45 9.72 -10.13 -20.11
CA TYR A 45 9.58 -10.78 -18.81
C TYR A 45 8.96 -12.18 -18.91
N TYR A 46 9.69 -13.11 -19.52
CA TYR A 46 9.42 -14.54 -19.40
C TYR A 46 9.91 -15.05 -18.04
N PHE A 47 9.19 -16.04 -17.48
CA PHE A 47 9.39 -16.65 -16.15
C PHE A 47 10.84 -17.10 -15.82
N GLU A 48 11.73 -17.15 -16.80
CA GLU A 48 13.10 -17.68 -16.69
C GLU A 48 14.13 -16.67 -16.16
N VAL A 49 13.78 -15.38 -16.01
CA VAL A 49 14.77 -14.32 -15.71
C VAL A 49 14.37 -13.40 -14.53
N GLU A 50 13.27 -13.70 -13.84
CA GLU A 50 12.68 -12.90 -12.74
C GLU A 50 13.68 -12.63 -11.58
N HIS A 51 14.77 -13.40 -11.47
CA HIS A 51 15.77 -13.28 -10.41
C HIS A 51 16.97 -12.41 -10.80
N MET A 52 17.17 -12.11 -12.09
CA MET A 52 18.39 -11.44 -12.55
C MET A 52 18.30 -9.91 -12.61
N ASN A 53 17.10 -9.33 -12.51
CA ASN A 53 16.94 -7.87 -12.57
C ASN A 53 16.60 -7.28 -11.19
N PRO A 54 17.60 -6.86 -10.39
CA PRO A 54 17.42 -6.41 -9.01
C PRO A 54 16.53 -5.17 -8.89
N ASP A 55 16.47 -4.34 -9.93
CA ASP A 55 15.65 -3.12 -9.94
C ASP A 55 14.16 -3.44 -10.10
N LEU A 56 13.83 -4.44 -10.90
CA LEU A 56 12.45 -4.88 -11.08
C LEU A 56 11.93 -5.64 -9.84
N ALA A 57 12.78 -6.46 -9.21
CA ALA A 57 12.47 -7.07 -7.91
C ALA A 57 12.20 -6.01 -6.83
N ARG A 58 12.98 -4.93 -6.81
CA ARG A 58 12.79 -3.78 -5.92
C ARG A 58 11.48 -3.06 -6.21
N TYR A 59 11.21 -2.73 -7.48
CA TYR A 59 9.94 -2.12 -7.90
C TYR A 59 8.73 -2.95 -7.48
N ARG A 60 8.74 -4.27 -7.76
CA ARG A 60 7.64 -5.18 -7.40
C ARG A 60 7.45 -5.28 -5.90
N LYS A 61 8.54 -5.36 -5.13
CA LYS A 61 8.47 -5.40 -3.65
C LYS A 61 7.86 -4.11 -3.08
N TRP A 62 8.32 -2.94 -3.52
CA TRP A 62 7.80 -1.66 -3.04
C TRP A 62 6.35 -1.43 -3.45
N THR A 63 6.02 -1.64 -4.72
CA THR A 63 4.64 -1.47 -5.21
C THR A 63 3.67 -2.43 -4.54
N ARG A 64 4.02 -3.70 -4.36
CA ARG A 64 3.19 -4.69 -3.67
C ARG A 64 2.99 -4.35 -2.20
N SER A 65 4.05 -4.04 -1.46
CA SER A 65 3.94 -3.72 -0.04
C SER A 65 3.13 -2.44 0.22
N THR A 66 3.37 -1.39 -0.56
CA THR A 66 2.63 -0.12 -0.44
C THR A 66 1.16 -0.27 -0.82
N TYR A 67 0.86 -1.11 -1.82
CA TYR A 67 -0.51 -1.41 -2.21
C TYR A 67 -1.25 -2.20 -1.11
N THR A 68 -0.63 -3.25 -0.56
CA THR A 68 -1.20 -4.00 0.56
C THR A 68 -1.42 -3.10 1.79
N ALA A 69 -0.46 -2.23 2.11
CA ALA A 69 -0.61 -1.27 3.20
C ALA A 69 -1.77 -0.29 2.97
N ALA A 70 -1.95 0.19 1.74
CA ALA A 70 -3.07 1.06 1.38
C ALA A 70 -4.41 0.34 1.54
N ILE A 71 -4.52 -0.93 1.14
CA ILE A 71 -5.74 -1.74 1.33
C ILE A 71 -6.07 -1.90 2.81
N ILE A 72 -5.07 -2.24 3.64
CA ILE A 72 -5.26 -2.41 5.08
C ILE A 72 -5.72 -1.10 5.72
N ALA A 73 -5.06 0.01 5.40
CA ALA A 73 -5.44 1.32 5.89
C ALA A 73 -6.87 1.71 5.45
N MET A 74 -7.24 1.42 4.20
CA MET A 74 -8.59 1.65 3.70
C MET A 74 -9.64 0.81 4.44
N ALA A 75 -9.34 -0.46 4.73
CA ALA A 75 -10.22 -1.32 5.52
C ALA A 75 -10.38 -0.80 6.96
N MET A 76 -9.30 -0.32 7.59
CA MET A 76 -9.37 0.30 8.92
C MET A 76 -10.20 1.58 8.93
N LEU A 77 -10.04 2.45 7.92
CA LEU A 77 -10.87 3.65 7.75
C LEU A 77 -12.35 3.29 7.58
N PHE A 78 -12.64 2.26 6.77
CA PHE A 78 -13.99 1.77 6.58
C PHE A 78 -14.60 1.31 7.90
N LEU A 79 -13.88 0.48 8.67
CA LEU A 79 -14.32 0.02 10.01
C LEU A 79 -14.58 1.19 10.96
N GLY A 80 -13.69 2.19 10.99
CA GLY A 80 -13.87 3.39 11.83
C GLY A 80 -15.08 4.24 11.44
N LEU A 81 -15.52 4.17 10.18
CA LEU A 81 -16.71 4.86 9.70
C LEU A 81 -18.00 4.14 10.12
N ILE A 82 -18.01 2.80 10.10
CA ILE A 82 -19.23 2.00 10.29
C ILE A 82 -19.51 1.57 11.74
N ILE A 83 -18.48 1.38 12.58
CA ILE A 83 -18.61 0.91 13.98
C ILE A 83 -18.75 2.11 14.89
#